data_AF-A0A957CHD6-F1
#
_entry.id   AF-A0A957CHD6-F1
#
_cell.length_a   1.000
_cell.length_b   1.000
_cell.length_c   1.000
_cell.angle_alpha   90.00
_cell.angle_beta   90.00
_cell.angle_gamma   90.00
#
_symmetry.space_group_name_H-M   'P 1'
#
loop_
_entity.id
_entity.type
_entity.pdbx_description
1 polymer ?
#
loop_
_entity_poly.entity_id
_entity_poly.type
_entity_poly.pdbx_seq_one_letter_code
_entity_poly.pdbx_strand_id
1 'polypeptide(L)'
;GFDDLLIVGTDVTAAIDALWRRAETNRRTVASLLAELFGSLAELTPQNTVHAKTLYSAINMLRRVPPGPLFAELVRHPAFVSVGDHYWQFDRVRWQESGN
;
A
#
# COMPACT_ATOMS: atom_id res chain seq x y z
N GLY A 1 -12.29 -11.38 13.57
CA GLY A 1 -13.33 -11.59 12.55
C GLY A 1 -12.70 -11.36 11.19
N PHE A 2 -13.02 -12.18 10.19
CA PHE A 2 -12.43 -12.15 8.84
C PHE A 2 -13.36 -11.47 7.80
N ASP A 3 -14.42 -10.80 8.24
CA ASP A 3 -15.46 -10.30 7.31
C ASP A 3 -15.11 -8.95 6.65
N ASP A 4 -14.31 -8.10 7.28
CA ASP A 4 -13.92 -6.81 6.69
C ASP A 4 -13.02 -6.99 5.44
N LEU A 5 -12.30 -8.11 5.33
CA LEU A 5 -11.44 -8.41 4.19
C LEU A 5 -12.23 -8.84 2.93
N LEU A 6 -13.45 -9.37 3.08
CA LEU A 6 -14.22 -9.89 1.94
C LEU A 6 -14.88 -8.78 1.13
N ILE A 7 -15.41 -7.75 1.78
CA ILE A 7 -15.96 -6.56 1.10
C ILE A 7 -14.82 -5.72 0.50
N VAL A 8 -13.74 -5.54 1.25
CA VAL A 8 -12.51 -4.87 0.78
C VAL A 8 -11.86 -5.65 -0.38
N GLY A 9 -12.14 -6.95 -0.54
CA GLY A 9 -11.56 -7.78 -1.59
C GLY A 9 -11.83 -7.27 -3.01
N THR A 10 -13.07 -6.86 -3.31
CA THR A 10 -13.45 -6.35 -4.64
C THR A 10 -12.87 -4.96 -4.89
N ASP A 11 -12.87 -4.11 -3.87
CA ASP A 11 -12.36 -2.73 -3.97
C ASP A 11 -10.83 -2.71 -4.06
N VAL A 12 -10.15 -3.61 -3.36
CA VAL A 12 -8.71 -3.86 -3.50
C VAL A 12 -8.38 -4.28 -4.92
N THR A 13 -9.13 -5.23 -5.50
CA THR A 13 -8.87 -5.65 -6.89
C THR A 13 -9.08 -4.50 -7.88
N ALA A 14 -10.13 -3.68 -7.70
CA ALA A 14 -10.37 -2.52 -8.56
C ALA A 14 -9.27 -1.45 -8.44
N ALA A 15 -8.78 -1.19 -7.22
CA ALA A 15 -7.67 -0.28 -6.97
C ALA A 15 -6.36 -0.78 -7.61
N ILE A 16 -6.08 -2.09 -7.50
CA ILE A 16 -4.94 -2.74 -8.14
C ILE A 16 -5.04 -2.64 -9.67
N ASP A 17 -6.20 -2.93 -10.26
CA ASP A 17 -6.42 -2.84 -11.71
C ASP A 17 -6.21 -1.41 -12.24
N ALA A 18 -6.70 -0.41 -11.51
CA ALA A 18 -6.49 0.98 -11.85
C ALA A 18 -5.00 1.36 -11.81
N LEU A 19 -4.25 0.85 -10.83
CA LEU A 19 -2.82 1.08 -10.71
C LEU A 19 -2.03 0.33 -11.80
N TRP A 20 -2.43 -0.89 -12.13
CA TRP A 20 -1.81 -1.70 -13.20
C TRP A 20 -1.91 -0.99 -14.55
N ARG A 21 -3.09 -0.47 -14.90
CA ARG A 21 -3.29 0.34 -16.12
C ARG A 21 -2.40 1.59 -16.19
N ARG A 22 -1.97 2.13 -15.05
CA ARG A 22 -1.07 3.29 -14.96
C ARG A 22 0.42 2.90 -14.90
N ALA A 23 0.71 1.65 -14.53
CA ALA A 23 2.07 1.14 -14.32
C ALA A 23 2.76 0.66 -15.61
N GLU A 24 2.00 0.35 -16.67
CA GLU A 24 2.50 -0.15 -17.96
C GLU A 24 3.57 0.75 -18.60
N THR A 25 3.73 1.99 -18.14
CA THR A 25 4.63 2.98 -18.76
C THR A 25 5.87 3.34 -17.93
N ASN A 26 6.03 2.90 -16.67
CA ASN A 26 7.12 3.41 -15.80
C ASN A 26 7.76 2.36 -14.85
N ARG A 27 9.10 2.36 -14.75
CA ARG A 27 9.88 1.59 -13.75
C ARG A 27 9.73 2.17 -12.34
N ARG A 28 8.54 2.01 -11.74
CA ARG A 28 8.21 2.52 -10.40
C ARG A 28 8.99 1.78 -9.30
N THR A 29 9.36 2.51 -8.25
CA THR A 29 10.03 1.94 -7.06
C THR A 29 8.99 1.25 -6.17
N VAL A 30 9.43 0.42 -5.22
CA VAL A 30 8.52 -0.20 -4.24
C VAL A 30 7.85 0.87 -3.38
N ALA A 31 8.59 1.93 -3.01
CA ALA A 31 8.08 3.05 -2.24
C ALA A 31 6.94 3.78 -2.95
N SER A 32 7.10 4.11 -4.24
CA SER A 32 6.06 4.81 -5.00
C SER A 32 4.81 3.94 -5.18
N LEU A 33 5.00 2.63 -5.43
CA LEU A 33 3.87 1.70 -5.53
C LEU A 33 3.13 1.56 -4.18
N LEU A 34 3.86 1.54 -3.07
CA LEU A 34 3.27 1.54 -1.73
C LEU A 34 2.48 2.81 -1.48
N ALA A 35 3.05 3.99 -1.75
CA ALA A 35 2.36 5.27 -1.57
C ALA A 35 1.05 5.37 -2.37
N GLU A 36 1.05 4.92 -3.62
CA GLU A 36 -0.15 4.90 -4.46
C GLU A 36 -1.20 3.92 -3.95
N LEU A 37 -0.80 2.69 -3.60
CA LEU A 37 -1.72 1.71 -3.03
C LEU A 37 -2.29 2.16 -1.70
N PHE A 38 -1.47 2.72 -0.82
CA PHE A 38 -1.95 3.23 0.47
C PHE A 38 -3.02 4.30 0.28
N GLY A 39 -2.79 5.26 -0.62
CA GLY A 39 -3.79 6.28 -0.91
C GLY A 39 -5.13 5.66 -1.32
N SER A 40 -5.11 4.69 -2.24
CA SER A 40 -6.33 4.04 -2.71
C SER A 40 -6.98 3.09 -1.70
N LEU A 41 -6.19 2.37 -0.90
CA LEU A 41 -6.69 1.33 0.00
C LEU A 41 -7.10 1.88 1.36
N ALA A 42 -6.41 2.91 1.86
CA ALA A 42 -6.70 3.47 3.17
C ALA A 42 -8.07 4.19 3.15
N GLU A 43 -8.45 4.82 2.03
CA GLU A 43 -9.76 5.42 1.79
C GLU A 43 -10.93 4.42 1.89
N LEU A 44 -10.66 3.12 1.76
CA LEU A 44 -11.66 2.06 1.87
C LEU A 44 -11.96 1.66 3.33
N THR A 45 -11.23 2.22 4.30
CA THR A 45 -11.37 1.88 5.72
C THR A 45 -11.64 3.14 6.56
N PRO A 46 -12.57 3.09 7.54
CA PRO A 46 -12.85 4.26 8.39
C PRO A 46 -11.63 4.77 9.17
N GLN A 47 -10.69 3.86 9.50
CA GLN A 47 -9.48 4.17 10.26
C GLN A 47 -8.33 4.67 9.39
N ASN A 48 -8.51 4.71 8.07
CA ASN A 48 -7.48 5.08 7.10
C ASN A 48 -6.19 4.24 7.28
N THR A 49 -6.37 2.94 7.57
CA THR A 49 -5.28 2.00 7.88
C THR A 49 -5.33 0.79 6.96
N VAL A 50 -4.16 0.27 6.59
CA VAL A 50 -4.06 -0.94 5.77
C VAL A 50 -3.17 -1.96 6.46
N HIS A 51 -3.62 -3.21 6.49
CA HIS A 51 -2.85 -4.31 7.05
C HIS A 51 -1.67 -4.68 6.13
N ALA A 52 -0.50 -4.98 6.71
CA ALA A 52 0.74 -5.29 5.98
C ALA A 52 0.59 -6.42 4.95
N LYS A 53 -0.20 -7.45 5.28
CA LYS A 53 -0.53 -8.56 4.36
C LYS A 53 -1.25 -8.08 3.10
N THR A 54 -2.18 -7.13 3.23
CA THR A 54 -2.94 -6.60 2.08
C THR A 54 -2.01 -5.82 1.15
N LEU A 55 -1.15 -4.97 1.71
CA LEU A 55 -0.13 -4.23 0.96
C LEU A 55 0.82 -5.16 0.23
N TYR A 56 1.32 -6.19 0.91
CA TYR A 56 2.19 -7.20 0.30
C TYR A 56 1.51 -7.92 -0.85
N SER A 57 0.29 -8.43 -0.65
CA SER A 57 -0.46 -9.12 -1.70
C SER A 57 -0.69 -8.22 -2.92
N ALA A 58 -1.13 -6.98 -2.69
CA ALA A 58 -1.39 -6.01 -3.76
C ALA A 58 -0.11 -5.65 -4.54
N ILE A 59 0.99 -5.34 -3.84
CA ILE A 59 2.27 -5.06 -4.50
C ILE A 59 2.75 -6.30 -5.27
N ASN A 60 2.68 -7.49 -4.68
CA ASN A 60 3.18 -8.71 -5.31
C ASN A 60 2.39 -9.10 -6.58
N MET A 61 1.12 -8.66 -6.70
CA MET A 61 0.33 -8.77 -7.93
C MET A 61 0.80 -7.79 -9.02
N LEU A 62 1.19 -6.57 -8.64
CA LEU A 62 1.68 -5.55 -9.56
C LEU A 62 3.13 -5.79 -10.00
N ARG A 63 3.96 -6.25 -9.07
CA ARG A 63 5.38 -6.52 -9.24
C ARG A 63 5.82 -7.55 -8.22
N ARG A 64 6.32 -8.70 -8.68
CA ARG A 64 6.93 -9.68 -7.79
C ARG A 64 8.13 -9.07 -7.07
N VAL A 65 8.05 -9.03 -5.74
CA VAL A 65 9.14 -8.61 -4.84
C VAL A 65 9.17 -9.53 -3.63
N PRO A 66 10.36 -9.86 -3.09
CA PRO A 66 10.44 -10.58 -1.84
C PRO A 66 9.78 -9.77 -0.70
N PRO A 67 9.21 -10.42 0.34
CA PRO A 67 8.57 -9.71 1.45
C PRO A 67 9.52 -8.78 2.21
N GLY A 68 10.78 -9.20 2.39
CA GLY A 68 11.79 -8.47 3.17
C GLY A 68 12.00 -7.03 2.70
N PRO A 69 12.38 -6.78 1.43
CA PRO A 69 12.53 -5.44 0.87
C PRO A 69 11.28 -4.56 0.99
N LEU A 70 10.08 -5.13 0.84
CA LEU A 70 8.84 -4.38 0.98
C LEU A 70 8.62 -3.91 2.41
N PHE A 71 8.77 -4.81 3.39
CA PHE A 71 8.61 -4.44 4.79
C PHE A 71 9.73 -3.54 5.29
N ALA A 72 10.95 -3.71 4.78
CA ALA A 72 12.05 -2.78 5.04
C ALA A 72 11.69 -1.36 4.57
N GLU A 73 11.01 -1.22 3.42
CA GLU A 73 10.57 0.09 2.95
C GLU A 73 9.51 0.72 3.85
N LEU A 74 8.53 -0.06 4.32
CA LEU A 74 7.54 0.41 5.31
C LEU A 74 8.21 0.93 6.59
N VAL A 75 9.26 0.24 7.06
CA VAL A 75 9.98 0.65 8.28
C VAL A 75 10.88 1.86 8.03
N ARG A 76 11.51 1.94 6.86
CA ARG A 76 12.53 2.95 6.54
C ARG A 76 11.92 4.32 6.20
N HIS A 77 10.78 4.35 5.52
CA HIS A 77 10.23 5.59 4.99
C HIS A 77 9.27 6.25 6.00
N PRO A 78 9.51 7.49 6.44
CA PRO A 78 8.77 8.11 7.55
C PRO A 78 7.29 8.38 7.25
N ALA A 79 6.91 8.35 5.97
CA ALA A 79 5.53 8.45 5.50
C ALA A 79 4.69 7.20 5.78
N PHE A 80 5.30 6.04 6.04
CA PHE A 80 4.56 4.83 6.43
C PHE A 80 4.63 4.70 7.95
N VAL A 81 3.48 4.85 8.60
CA VAL A 81 3.38 4.92 10.07
C VAL A 81 2.73 3.64 10.59
N SER A 82 3.45 2.86 11.40
CA SER A 82 2.86 1.69 12.05
C SER A 82 1.93 2.13 13.19
N VAL A 83 0.75 1.53 13.26
CA VAL A 83 -0.27 1.84 14.29
C VAL A 83 -0.57 0.66 15.22
N GLY A 84 0.19 -0.44 15.12
CA GLY A 84 -0.02 -1.67 15.89
C GLY A 84 -0.72 -2.76 15.08
N ASP A 85 -0.66 -4.01 15.56
CA ASP A 85 -1.31 -5.20 14.96
C ASP A 85 -1.10 -5.37 13.45
N HIS A 86 0.10 -5.01 12.98
CA HIS A 86 0.49 -5.01 11.56
C HIS A 86 -0.29 -4.07 10.64
N TYR A 87 -1.02 -3.10 11.20
CA TYR A 87 -1.65 -2.01 10.46
C TYR A 87 -0.72 -0.82 10.30
N TRP A 88 -0.90 -0.13 9.18
CA TRP A 88 -0.09 1.01 8.78
C TRP A 88 -0.99 2.13 8.25
N GLN A 89 -0.57 3.37 8.47
CA GLN A 89 -1.13 4.57 7.86
C GLN A 89 -0.13 5.20 6.90
N PHE A 90 -0.64 6.02 5.98
CA PHE A 90 0.17 6.80 5.06
C PHE A 90 0.03 8.29 5.34
N ASP A 91 1.16 8.91 5.69
CA ASP A 91 1.27 10.35 5.91
C ASP A 91 1.70 11.03 4.61
N ARG A 92 0.72 11.66 3.95
CA ARG A 92 0.93 12.36 2.68
C ARG A 92 1.85 13.58 2.82
N VAL A 93 1.85 14.24 3.97
CA VAL A 93 2.71 15.42 4.20
C VAL A 93 4.16 14.96 4.27
N ARG A 94 4.46 13.94 5.08
CA ARG A 94 5.81 13.36 5.17
C ARG A 94 6.31 12.81 3.84
N TRP A 95 5.41 12.29 3.01
CA TRP A 95 5.74 11.83 1.65
C TRP A 95 6.18 12.98 0.73
N GLN A 96 5.52 14.14 0.82
CA GLN A 96 5.87 15.31 0.02
C GLN A 96 7.18 15.95 0.49
N GLU A 97 7.42 15.97 1.79
CA GLU A 97 8.65 16.49 2.40
C GLU A 97 9.87 15.60 2.16
N SER A 98 9.68 14.28 2.00
CA SER A 98 10.78 13.34 1.74
C SER A 98 11.39 13.45 0.34
N GLY A 99 10.81 14.27 -0.55
CA GLY A 99 11.30 14.50 -1.91
C GLY A 99 11.31 13.22 -2.74
N ASN A 100 10.22 12.96 -3.46
CA ASN A 100 10.19 11.92 -4.50
C ASN A 100 11.19 12.21 -5.62
#